data_AF-A0A7S1V7H4-F1
#
_entry.id   AF-A0A7S1V7H4-F1
#
_cell.length_a   1.000
_cell.length_b   1.000
_cell.length_c   1.000
_cell.angle_alpha   90.00
_cell.angle_beta   90.00
_cell.angle_gamma   90.00
#
_symmetry.space_group_name_H-M   'P 1'
#
loop_
_entity.id
_entity.type
_entity.pdbx_description
1 polymer ?
#
loop_
_entity_poly.entity_id
_entity_poly.type
_entity_poly.pdbx_seq_one_letter_code
_entity_poly.pdbx_strand_id
1 'polypeptide(L)'
;VCDAAALMAVSPSLVLAPATSLHPPDFIAFSYYKFVGYPTGVGALVFRRDAARRLQPPFVGGGVVASGDVRAGCLWRRPRRDLVTWFEPGTPNFHGLRQLVKTVAAYDAAGGAAAARATARPLAASLRARLSRLRHYTGVPVVTIYSDEASAIVTFGLSFSTGK
;
A
#
# COMPACT_ATOMS: atom_id res chain seq x y z
N VAL A 1 8.65 4.13 -7.75
CA VAL A 1 7.31 3.85 -7.20
C VAL A 1 7.48 3.04 -5.92
N CYS A 2 6.74 3.34 -4.86
CA CYS A 2 6.77 2.63 -3.58
C CYS A 2 5.40 2.00 -3.30
N ASP A 3 5.35 0.69 -3.03
CA ASP A 3 4.16 0.02 -2.48
C ASP A 3 4.20 0.16 -0.95
N ALA A 4 3.32 1.00 -0.42
CA ALA A 4 3.27 1.31 1.00
C ALA A 4 2.12 0.60 1.72
N ALA A 5 1.48 -0.39 1.11
CA ALA A 5 0.23 -0.94 1.64
C ALA A 5 0.41 -1.60 3.03
N ALA A 6 1.53 -2.29 3.26
CA ALA A 6 1.85 -2.84 4.59
C ALA A 6 2.34 -1.76 5.57
N LEU A 7 3.07 -0.75 5.07
CA LEU A 7 3.64 0.32 5.87
C LEU A 7 2.57 1.29 6.39
N MET A 8 1.50 1.53 5.62
CA MET A 8 0.38 2.38 6.02
C MET A 8 -0.30 1.93 7.31
N ALA A 9 -0.35 0.61 7.56
CA ALA A 9 -0.99 0.05 8.75
C ALA A 9 -0.28 0.43 10.05
N VAL A 10 1.03 0.64 9.98
CA VAL A 10 1.90 0.76 11.14
C VAL A 10 2.60 2.10 11.19
N SER A 11 2.74 2.83 10.09
CA SER A 11 3.47 4.09 10.04
C SER A 11 2.95 4.98 8.90
N PRO A 12 1.68 5.43 8.95
CA PRO A 12 1.09 6.28 7.93
C PRO A 12 1.82 7.62 7.79
N SER A 13 2.42 8.14 8.87
CA SER A 13 3.25 9.35 8.82
C SER A 13 4.47 9.21 7.90
N LEU A 14 5.08 8.01 7.84
CA LEU A 14 6.23 7.74 6.96
C LEU A 14 5.82 7.70 5.48
N VAL A 15 4.54 7.43 5.21
CA VAL A 15 3.97 7.37 3.86
C VAL A 15 3.47 8.74 3.41
N LEU A 16 2.84 9.49 4.32
CA LEU A 16 2.21 10.77 4.02
C LEU A 16 3.15 11.98 4.16
N ALA A 17 4.29 11.81 4.83
CA ALA A 17 5.35 12.83 4.92
C ALA A 17 6.67 12.34 4.28
N PRO A 18 6.70 12.04 2.97
CA PRO A 18 7.90 11.52 2.31
C PRO A 18 9.06 12.53 2.28
N ALA A 19 8.79 13.82 2.50
CA ALA A 19 9.79 14.90 2.45
C ALA A 19 10.93 14.79 3.48
N THR A 20 10.79 13.93 4.50
CA THR A 20 11.83 13.66 5.50
C THR A 20 12.74 12.47 5.12
N SER A 21 12.46 11.78 4.02
CA SER A 21 13.34 10.73 3.49
C SER A 21 14.52 11.33 2.73
N LEU A 22 15.71 10.74 2.88
CA LEU A 22 16.89 11.04 2.05
C LEU A 22 16.60 10.87 0.55
N HIS A 23 15.68 9.95 0.21
CA HIS A 23 15.24 9.67 -1.14
C HIS A 23 13.71 9.53 -1.17
N PRO A 24 12.96 10.64 -1.31
CA PRO A 24 11.50 10.60 -1.34
C PRO A 24 11.01 9.89 -2.61
N PRO A 25 10.08 8.92 -2.53
CA PRO A 25 9.52 8.29 -3.71
C PRO A 25 8.64 9.28 -4.50
N ASP A 26 8.73 9.20 -5.83
CA ASP A 26 7.89 10.02 -6.72
C ASP A 26 6.41 9.63 -6.73
N PHE A 27 6.14 8.36 -6.43
CA PHE A 27 4.81 7.75 -6.41
C PHE A 27 4.74 6.76 -5.26
N ILE A 28 3.67 6.83 -4.48
CA ILE A 28 3.34 5.90 -3.41
C ILE A 28 1.92 5.39 -3.63
N ALA A 29 1.76 4.09 -3.74
CA ALA A 29 0.46 3.45 -3.88
C ALA A 29 0.16 2.60 -2.65
N PHE A 30 -1.10 2.60 -2.21
CA PHE A 30 -1.55 1.73 -1.13
C PHE A 30 -3.06 1.45 -1.23
N SER A 31 -3.47 0.36 -0.58
CA SER A 31 -4.87 -0.05 -0.48
C SER A 31 -5.36 0.04 0.96
N TYR A 32 -6.52 0.64 1.18
CA TYR A 32 -7.04 0.87 2.53
C TYR A 32 -7.42 -0.43 3.24
N TYR A 33 -8.02 -1.39 2.52
CA TYR A 33 -8.47 -2.65 3.11
C TYR A 33 -7.35 -3.44 3.82
N LYS A 34 -6.07 -3.24 3.46
CA LYS A 34 -4.96 -3.96 4.11
C LYS A 34 -4.74 -3.56 5.57
N PHE A 35 -5.25 -2.40 6.01
CA PHE A 35 -5.06 -1.94 7.39
C PHE A 35 -6.34 -1.57 8.12
N VAL A 36 -7.40 -1.15 7.41
CA VAL A 36 -8.73 -0.97 8.01
C VAL A 36 -9.68 -2.16 7.78
N GLY A 37 -9.25 -3.18 7.03
CA GLY A 37 -10.01 -4.42 6.78
C GLY A 37 -11.16 -4.28 5.76
N TYR A 38 -11.70 -3.08 5.57
CA TYR A 38 -12.82 -2.78 4.69
C TYR A 38 -12.80 -1.27 4.36
N PRO A 39 -13.31 -0.80 3.21
CA PRO A 39 -13.84 -1.55 2.07
C PRO A 39 -12.78 -2.01 1.09
N THR A 40 -13.08 -3.08 0.33
CA THR A 40 -12.26 -3.53 -0.79
C THR A 40 -12.45 -2.62 -2.02
N GLY A 41 -11.47 -2.63 -2.92
CA GLY A 41 -11.54 -1.85 -4.16
C GLY A 41 -11.34 -0.34 -4.00
N VAL A 42 -10.86 0.12 -2.83
CA VAL A 42 -10.49 1.51 -2.59
C VAL A 42 -9.02 1.59 -2.16
N GLY A 43 -8.27 2.48 -2.79
CA GLY A 43 -6.87 2.76 -2.51
C GLY A 43 -6.56 4.23 -2.77
N ALA A 44 -5.29 4.59 -2.61
CA ALA A 44 -4.82 5.93 -2.93
C ALA A 44 -3.48 5.86 -3.66
N LEU A 45 -3.27 6.84 -4.53
CA LEU A 45 -2.01 7.12 -5.18
C LEU A 45 -1.56 8.51 -4.74
N VAL A 46 -0.47 8.58 -3.99
CA VAL A 46 0.20 9.83 -3.64
C VAL A 46 1.35 10.02 -4.63
N PHE A 47 1.45 11.19 -5.22
CA PHE A 47 2.50 11.47 -6.21
C PHE A 47 3.04 12.88 -6.07
N ARG A 48 4.31 13.05 -6.46
CA ARG A 48 4.90 14.37 -6.66
C ARG A 48 4.36 15.00 -7.95
N ARG A 49 3.92 16.25 -7.88
CA ARG A 49 3.28 16.94 -9.02
C ARG A 49 4.20 17.09 -10.23
N ASP A 50 5.49 17.33 -10.01
CA ASP A 50 6.51 17.44 -11.06
C ASP A 50 6.77 16.09 -11.75
N ALA A 51 6.83 15.00 -10.98
CA ALA A 51 6.96 13.65 -11.52
C ALA A 51 5.70 13.20 -12.28
N ALA A 52 4.51 13.45 -11.73
CA ALA A 52 3.25 13.05 -12.35
C ALA A 52 2.97 13.74 -13.69
N ARG A 53 3.47 14.96 -13.92
CA ARG A 53 3.38 15.64 -15.24
C ARG A 53 4.18 14.93 -16.34
N ARG A 54 5.15 14.08 -15.98
CA ARG A 54 5.92 13.28 -16.94
C ARG A 54 5.21 11.99 -17.33
N LEU A 55 4.13 11.62 -16.62
CA LEU A 55 3.35 10.44 -16.93
C LEU A 55 2.20 10.78 -17.88
N GLN A 56 1.94 9.86 -18.80
CA GLN A 56 0.68 9.81 -19.53
C GLN A 56 -0.27 8.86 -18.80
N PRO A 57 -1.55 9.23 -18.61
CA PRO A 57 -2.51 8.37 -17.97
C PRO A 57 -2.70 7.08 -18.80
N PRO A 58 -2.52 5.89 -18.20
CA PRO A 58 -2.60 4.61 -18.94
C PRO A 58 -4.02 4.27 -19.39
N PHE A 59 -5.03 4.87 -18.75
CA PHE A 59 -6.43 4.67 -19.07
C PHE A 59 -7.11 6.03 -19.25
N VAL A 60 -7.80 6.21 -20.37
CA VAL A 60 -8.51 7.45 -20.70
C VAL A 60 -10.01 7.16 -20.75
N GLY A 61 -10.73 7.64 -19.74
CA GLY A 61 -12.20 7.57 -19.68
C GLY A 61 -12.85 8.93 -19.44
N GLY A 62 -14.15 8.95 -19.17
CA GLY A 62 -14.93 10.17 -18.97
C GLY A 62 -14.46 11.05 -17.80
N GLY A 63 -13.75 10.47 -16.82
CA GLY A 63 -13.11 11.22 -15.74
C GLY A 63 -11.87 12.00 -16.18
N VAL A 64 -11.12 11.51 -17.18
CA VAL A 64 -9.90 12.15 -17.71
C VAL A 64 -10.22 13.20 -18.78
N VAL A 65 -11.29 12.99 -19.56
CA VAL A 65 -11.63 13.84 -20.71
C VAL A 65 -12.52 15.02 -20.28
N ALA A 66 -12.09 16.24 -20.61
CA ALA A 66 -12.86 17.47 -20.41
C ALA A 66 -13.85 17.72 -21.55
N SER A 67 -13.47 17.40 -22.79
CA SER A 67 -14.30 17.49 -23.99
C SER A 67 -13.73 16.60 -25.09
N GLY A 68 -14.59 16.08 -25.97
CA GLY A 68 -14.18 15.35 -27.16
C GLY A 68 -15.11 15.66 -28.33
N ASP A 69 -14.56 15.61 -29.54
CA ASP A 69 -15.31 15.76 -30.79
C ASP A 69 -15.01 14.55 -31.67
N VAL A 70 -16.03 14.04 -32.36
CA VAL A 70 -15.91 12.93 -33.31
C VAL A 70 -16.02 13.53 -34.71
N ARG A 71 -14.94 14.17 -35.15
CA ARG A 71 -14.83 14.69 -36.53
C ARG A 71 -14.02 13.73 -37.37
N ALA A 72 -14.65 13.23 -38.45
CA ALA A 72 -13.99 12.52 -39.56
C ALA A 72 -13.00 11.42 -39.13
N GLY A 73 -13.39 10.54 -38.21
CA GLY A 73 -12.55 9.42 -37.77
C GLY A 73 -11.37 9.80 -36.85
N CYS A 74 -11.16 11.08 -36.57
CA CYS A 74 -10.19 11.53 -35.57
C CYS A 74 -10.89 11.77 -34.23
N LEU A 75 -10.46 10.99 -33.23
CA LEU A 75 -10.88 11.15 -31.85
C LEU A 75 -10.04 12.25 -31.18
N TRP A 76 -10.52 13.50 -31.25
CA TRP A 76 -9.90 14.59 -30.50
C TRP A 76 -10.41 14.59 -29.07
N ARG A 77 -9.49 14.58 -28.09
CA ARG A 77 -9.82 14.61 -26.66
C ARG A 77 -8.99 15.67 -25.96
N ARG A 78 -9.65 16.54 -25.21
CA ARG A 78 -8.98 17.47 -24.29
C ARG A 78 -8.94 16.85 -22.90
N PRO A 79 -7.77 16.58 -22.31
CA PRO A 79 -7.70 16.13 -20.93
C PRO A 79 -8.11 17.26 -19.97
N ARG A 80 -8.65 16.90 -18.80
CA ARG A 80 -8.89 17.85 -17.71
C ARG A 80 -7.58 18.50 -17.24
N ARG A 81 -7.65 19.70 -16.69
CA ARG A 81 -6.45 20.41 -16.19
C ARG A 81 -5.94 19.87 -14.85
N ASP A 82 -6.81 19.23 -14.08
CA ASP A 82 -6.48 18.68 -12.77
C ASP A 82 -5.76 17.34 -12.94
N LEU A 83 -4.54 17.27 -12.41
CA LEU A 83 -3.67 16.09 -12.50
C LEU A 83 -4.25 14.89 -11.74
N VAL A 84 -5.07 15.12 -10.70
CA VAL A 84 -5.73 14.03 -9.95
C VAL A 84 -6.70 13.28 -10.87
N THR A 85 -7.50 14.02 -11.64
CA THR A 85 -8.50 13.43 -12.54
C THR A 85 -7.90 12.59 -13.67
N TRP A 86 -6.60 12.73 -13.96
CA TRP A 86 -5.91 11.88 -14.93
C TRP A 86 -5.79 10.44 -14.45
N PHE A 87 -5.81 10.21 -13.13
CA PHE A 87 -5.70 8.88 -12.52
C PHE A 87 -7.05 8.34 -12.04
N GLU A 88 -8.15 9.04 -12.32
CA GLU A 88 -9.52 8.62 -12.01
C GLU A 88 -10.36 8.58 -13.30
N PRO A 89 -10.17 7.57 -14.17
CA PRO A 89 -10.72 7.60 -15.51
C PRO A 89 -12.24 7.44 -15.61
N GLY A 90 -12.90 7.01 -14.54
CA GLY A 90 -14.33 6.71 -14.54
C GLY A 90 -15.01 7.09 -13.23
N THR A 91 -16.26 6.67 -13.09
CA THR A 91 -17.05 6.91 -11.88
C THR A 91 -16.40 6.21 -10.68
N PRO A 92 -16.07 6.94 -9.60
CA PRO A 92 -15.44 6.34 -8.44
C PRO A 92 -16.43 5.49 -7.65
N ASN A 93 -15.92 4.57 -6.84
CA ASN A 93 -16.71 3.74 -5.94
C ASN A 93 -17.26 4.58 -4.76
N PHE A 94 -18.34 5.32 -4.97
CA PHE A 94 -18.94 6.21 -3.95
C PHE A 94 -19.32 5.47 -2.66
N HIS A 95 -19.80 4.23 -2.77
CA HIS A 95 -20.13 3.42 -1.59
C HIS A 95 -18.86 3.11 -0.78
N GLY A 96 -17.81 2.63 -1.46
CA GLY A 96 -16.51 2.39 -0.85
C GLY A 96 -15.93 3.66 -0.20
N LEU A 97 -15.97 4.80 -0.88
CA LEU A 97 -15.48 6.06 -0.31
C LEU A 97 -16.23 6.45 0.97
N ARG A 98 -17.55 6.29 1.01
CA ARG A 98 -18.35 6.60 2.21
C ARG A 98 -18.03 5.67 3.38
N GLN A 99 -17.81 4.38 3.10
CA GLN A 99 -17.44 3.41 4.13
C GLN A 99 -16.02 3.65 4.63
N LEU A 100 -15.10 4.02 3.73
CA LEU A 100 -13.71 4.29 4.07
C LEU A 100 -13.60 5.33 5.19
N VAL A 101 -14.32 6.45 5.07
CA VAL A 101 -14.34 7.52 6.09
C VAL A 101 -14.67 6.95 7.47
N LYS A 102 -15.68 6.08 7.57
CA LYS A 102 -16.09 5.46 8.84
C LYS A 102 -15.03 4.51 9.38
N THR A 103 -14.45 3.68 8.52
CA THR A 103 -13.45 2.69 8.93
C THR A 103 -12.13 3.33 9.37
N VAL A 104 -11.71 4.42 8.73
CA VAL A 104 -10.53 5.20 9.15
C VAL A 104 -10.80 5.86 10.51
N ALA A 105 -11.97 6.47 10.70
CA ALA A 105 -12.33 7.05 11.99
C ALA A 105 -12.37 5.99 13.11
N ALA A 106 -12.90 4.80 12.83
CA ALA A 106 -12.90 3.68 13.79
C ALA A 106 -11.48 3.18 14.11
N TYR A 107 -10.60 3.12 13.10
CA TYR A 107 -9.19 2.77 13.29
C TYR A 107 -8.46 3.79 14.16
N ASP A 108 -8.67 5.09 13.91
CA ASP A 108 -8.08 6.16 14.72
C ASP A 108 -8.61 6.12 16.16
N ALA A 109 -9.91 5.89 16.34
CA ALA A 109 -10.53 5.72 17.66
C ALA A 109 -10.00 4.50 18.44
N ALA A 110 -9.55 3.46 17.73
CA ALA A 110 -8.89 2.29 18.32
C ALA A 110 -7.39 2.52 18.64
N GLY A 111 -6.89 3.76 18.52
CA GLY A 111 -5.49 4.13 18.79
C GLY A 111 -4.57 4.06 17.56
N GLY A 112 -5.15 3.81 16.37
CA GLY A 112 -4.50 3.89 15.07
C GLY A 112 -3.18 3.14 14.97
N ALA A 113 -2.22 3.75 14.26
CA ALA A 113 -0.94 3.11 13.94
C ALA A 113 -0.05 2.86 15.16
N ALA A 114 -0.21 3.64 16.23
CA ALA A 114 0.51 3.42 17.47
C ALA A 114 0.04 2.13 18.16
N ALA A 115 -1.28 1.97 18.33
CA ALA A 115 -1.87 0.75 18.88
C ALA A 115 -1.56 -0.47 18.01
N ALA A 116 -1.74 -0.35 16.68
CA ALA A 116 -1.42 -1.43 15.74
C ALA A 116 0.04 -1.90 15.87
N ARG A 117 1.01 -0.98 15.96
CA ARG A 117 2.42 -1.31 16.19
C ARG A 117 2.66 -1.96 17.55
N ALA A 118 2.05 -1.41 18.60
CA ALA A 118 2.19 -1.91 19.96
C ALA A 118 1.69 -3.35 20.10
N THR A 119 0.69 -3.75 19.32
CA THR A 119 0.21 -5.14 19.27
C THR A 119 1.04 -6.01 18.31
N ALA A 120 1.32 -5.55 17.09
CA ALA A 120 1.94 -6.38 16.07
C ALA A 120 3.42 -6.70 16.33
N ARG A 121 4.19 -5.74 16.87
CA ARG A 121 5.64 -5.95 17.11
C ARG A 121 5.94 -7.02 18.16
N PRO A 122 5.31 -7.05 19.36
CA PRO A 122 5.54 -8.12 20.32
C PRO A 122 5.15 -9.50 19.78
N LEU A 123 4.06 -9.59 19.01
CA LEU A 123 3.65 -10.83 18.35
C LEU A 123 4.69 -11.30 17.33
N ALA A 124 5.18 -10.38 16.48
CA ALA A 124 6.24 -10.67 15.53
C ALA A 124 7.55 -11.10 16.21
N ALA A 125 7.93 -10.44 17.31
CA ALA A 125 9.11 -10.80 18.10
C ALA A 125 8.96 -12.21 18.73
N SER A 126 7.80 -12.51 19.32
CA SER A 126 7.48 -13.83 19.88
C SER A 126 7.50 -14.92 18.81
N LEU A 127 6.90 -14.66 17.65
CA LEU A 127 6.90 -15.58 16.51
C LEU A 127 8.34 -15.83 16.03
N ARG A 128 9.13 -14.77 15.82
CA ARG A 128 10.54 -14.87 15.42
C ARG A 128 11.34 -15.72 16.41
N ALA A 129 11.19 -15.48 17.70
CA ALA A 129 11.88 -16.24 18.75
C ALA A 129 11.46 -17.72 18.79
N ARG A 130 10.22 -18.05 18.42
CA ARG A 130 9.77 -19.45 18.31
C ARG A 130 10.32 -20.11 17.06
N LEU A 131 10.22 -19.45 15.91
CA LEU A 131 10.74 -19.95 14.63
C LEU A 131 12.25 -20.17 14.66
N SER A 132 13.01 -19.25 15.28
CA SER A 132 14.47 -19.35 15.37
C SER A 132 14.96 -20.52 16.23
N ARG A 133 14.10 -21.10 17.07
CA ARG A 133 14.39 -22.28 17.91
C ARG A 133 14.04 -23.60 17.25
N LEU A 134 13.31 -23.59 16.13
CA LEU A 134 12.94 -24.83 15.43
C LEU A 134 14.18 -25.47 14.80
N ARG A 135 14.40 -26.74 15.15
CA ARG A 135 15.48 -27.58 14.62
C ARG A 135 14.88 -28.88 14.09
N HIS A 136 15.41 -29.36 12.98
CA HIS A 136 15.19 -30.73 12.52
C HIS A 136 15.78 -31.70 13.55
N TYR A 137 15.39 -32.98 13.50
CA TYR A 137 15.99 -34.02 14.34
C TYR A 137 17.53 -34.10 14.17
N THR A 138 18.03 -33.69 13.00
CA THR A 138 19.47 -33.57 12.67
C THR A 138 20.17 -32.41 13.38
N GLY A 139 19.44 -31.56 14.12
CA GLY A 139 19.99 -30.38 14.78
C GLY A 139 20.13 -29.15 13.88
N VAL A 140 19.82 -29.25 12.58
CA VAL A 140 19.87 -28.12 11.63
C VAL A 140 18.63 -27.22 11.78
N PRO A 141 18.75 -25.88 11.72
CA PRO A 141 17.61 -24.96 11.70
C PRO A 141 16.57 -25.30 10.62
N VAL A 142 15.28 -25.25 10.99
CA VAL A 142 14.14 -25.43 10.08
C VAL A 142 13.81 -24.16 9.31
N VAL A 143 14.12 -23.00 9.90
CA VAL A 143 13.63 -21.70 9.43
C VAL A 143 14.79 -20.74 9.24
N THR A 144 14.80 -20.06 8.09
CA THR A 144 15.66 -18.90 7.81
C THR A 144 14.81 -17.65 7.79
N ILE A 145 15.15 -16.65 8.61
CA ILE A 145 14.36 -15.43 8.75
C ILE A 145 15.00 -14.32 7.92
N TYR A 146 14.21 -13.66 7.07
CA TYR A 146 14.66 -12.62 6.13
C TYR A 146 14.27 -11.20 6.56
N SER A 147 13.26 -11.07 7.40
CA SER A 147 12.78 -9.78 7.88
C SER A 147 13.66 -9.22 9.01
N ASP A 148 13.69 -7.89 9.14
CA ASP A 148 14.35 -7.17 10.23
C ASP A 148 13.68 -7.41 11.60
N GLU A 149 14.43 -7.30 12.70
CA GLU A 149 13.92 -7.52 14.06
C GLU A 149 12.82 -6.54 14.45
N ALA A 150 12.89 -5.28 13.99
CA ALA A 150 11.89 -4.25 14.29
C ALA A 150 10.62 -4.36 13.41
N SER A 151 10.62 -5.26 12.42
CA SER A 151 9.49 -5.50 11.53
C SER A 151 8.32 -6.16 12.26
N ALA A 152 7.11 -5.62 12.03
CA ALA A 152 5.85 -6.21 12.47
C ALA A 152 5.41 -7.42 11.61
N ILE A 153 6.08 -7.67 10.48
CA ILE A 153 5.83 -8.81 9.60
C ILE A 153 7.08 -9.70 9.60
N VAL A 154 6.90 -10.99 9.90
CA VAL A 154 7.97 -11.99 9.89
C VAL A 154 7.97 -12.73 8.55
N THR A 155 8.99 -12.49 7.74
CA THR A 155 9.21 -13.19 6.47
C THR A 155 10.28 -14.24 6.67
N PHE A 156 10.00 -15.49 6.30
CA PHE A 156 10.90 -16.60 6.51
C PHE A 156 10.78 -17.66 5.42
N GLY A 157 11.85 -18.42 5.21
CA GLY A 157 11.90 -19.60 4.37
C GLY A 157 12.00 -20.86 5.22
N LEU A 158 11.50 -21.97 4.69
CA LEU A 158 11.66 -23.29 5.29
C LEU A 158 12.82 -24.01 4.60
N SER A 159 13.74 -24.54 5.39
CA SER A 159 14.76 -25.48 4.94
C SER A 159 14.27 -26.90 5.19
N PHE A 160 14.40 -27.76 4.19
CA PHE A 160 14.11 -29.17 4.34
C PHE A 160 15.43 -29.92 4.54
N SER A 161 15.57 -30.58 5.68
CA SER A 161 16.65 -31.55 5.86
C SER A 161 16.27 -32.80 5.07
N THR A 162 16.84 -32.97 3.87
CA THR A 162 16.82 -34.26 3.19
C THR A 162 17.75 -35.22 3.93
N GLY A 163 17.23 -35.89 4.95
CA GLY A 163 17.93 -36.99 5.60
C GLY A 163 17.64 -38.30 4.88
N LYS A 164 18.70 -39.04 4.51
CA LYS A 164 18.67 -40.51 4.50
C LYS A 164 18.67 -41.02 5.94
#